data_AF-A0AB39BV79-F1
#
_entry.id   AF-A0AB39BV79-F1
#
_cell.length_a   1.000
_cell.length_b   1.000
_cell.length_c   1.000
_cell.angle_alpha   90.00
_cell.angle_beta   90.00
_cell.angle_gamma   90.00
#
_symmetry.space_group_name_H-M   'P 1'
#
loop_
_entity.id
_entity.type
_entity.pdbx_description
1 polymer ?
#
loop_
_entity_poly.entity_id
_entity_poly.type
_entity_poly.pdbx_seq_one_letter_code
_entity_poly.pdbx_strand_id
1 'polypeptide(L)'
;MTIHMMLQLKGRNIVFIGGGQVATRHLLKCIQEGAKITVIAPSITDTIAHYEEKGDILIERRVVEPHESFSCDLLMLTTDDPLLNESLYHNRLERQWIYLASDAKKSDIQFPLSTAKGDLSIALSTNSASPTYAKHLMKQFLERLPHNVEKKVDFLKRARQQVKESTLLPSEKRQLLIQIANDEWLKQEDCDDRFLLLLQQIQHSK
;
A
#
# COMPACT_ATOMS: atom_id res chain seq x y z
N MET A 1 7.99 -19.20 -3.94
CA MET A 1 6.78 -18.64 -4.59
C MET A 1 6.32 -17.48 -3.71
N THR A 2 6.10 -16.29 -4.26
CA THR A 2 5.60 -15.12 -3.53
C THR A 2 4.09 -14.98 -3.73
N ILE A 3 3.40 -14.47 -2.72
CA ILE A 3 1.98 -14.10 -2.83
C ILE A 3 1.85 -12.58 -2.65
N HIS A 4 0.96 -11.97 -3.42
CA HIS A 4 0.69 -10.54 -3.29
C HIS A 4 -0.32 -10.31 -2.17
N MET A 5 0.10 -9.56 -1.16
CA MET A 5 -0.73 -9.20 -0.02
C MET A 5 -0.63 -7.71 0.25
N MET A 6 -1.69 -7.13 0.79
CA MET A 6 -1.70 -5.77 1.30
C MET A 6 -1.39 -5.80 2.80
N LEU A 7 -0.45 -4.96 3.25
CA LEU A 7 -0.08 -4.84 4.65
C LEU A 7 -0.58 -3.51 5.22
N GLN A 8 -1.35 -3.58 6.32
CA GLN A 8 -1.82 -2.40 7.04
C GLN A 8 -0.71 -1.87 7.95
N LEU A 9 -0.23 -0.66 7.67
CA LEU A 9 0.89 -0.04 8.40
C LEU A 9 0.45 0.90 9.52
N LYS A 10 -0.84 1.27 9.59
CA LYS A 10 -1.34 2.20 10.59
C LYS A 10 -0.98 1.75 12.01
N GLY A 11 -0.22 2.58 12.72
CA GLY A 11 0.22 2.35 14.09
C GLY A 11 1.34 1.31 14.26
N ARG A 12 1.84 0.70 13.17
CA ARG A 12 2.98 -0.22 13.19
C ARG A 12 4.28 0.54 13.40
N ASN A 13 5.19 -0.05 14.17
CA ASN A 13 6.53 0.49 14.39
C ASN A 13 7.44 0.02 13.25
N ILE A 14 8.01 0.97 12.52
CA ILE A 14 8.93 0.69 11.41
C ILE A 14 10.26 1.38 11.68
N VAL A 15 11.34 0.61 11.66
CA VAL A 15 12.70 1.14 11.82
C VAL A 15 13.41 1.11 10.48
N PHE A 16 13.95 2.25 10.06
CA PHE A 16 14.82 2.38 8.90
C PHE A 16 16.27 2.50 9.33
N ILE A 17 17.11 1.60 8.83
CA ILE A 17 18.56 1.70 8.95
C ILE A 17 19.08 2.28 7.64
N GLY A 18 19.64 3.48 7.73
CA GLY A 18 20.03 4.31 6.59
C GLY A 18 19.03 5.43 6.28
N GLY A 19 19.56 6.60 5.89
CA GLY A 19 18.80 7.82 5.61
C GLY A 19 18.87 8.28 4.16
N GLY A 20 19.25 7.40 3.24
CA GLY A 20 19.48 7.73 1.83
C GLY A 20 18.21 7.77 0.97
N GLN A 21 18.40 7.74 -0.35
CA GLN A 21 17.29 7.80 -1.32
C GLN A 21 16.38 6.57 -1.28
N VAL A 22 16.94 5.39 -1.00
CA VAL A 22 16.14 4.16 -0.85
C VAL A 22 15.21 4.28 0.36
N ALA A 23 15.75 4.67 1.53
CA ALA A 23 14.95 4.92 2.73
C ALA A 23 13.84 5.94 2.45
N THR A 24 14.21 7.09 1.88
CA THR A 24 13.29 8.19 1.54
C THR A 24 12.10 7.70 0.70
N ARG A 25 12.35 6.91 -0.35
CA ARG A 25 11.31 6.40 -1.25
C ARG A 25 10.25 5.55 -0.54
N HIS A 26 10.67 4.70 0.40
CA HIS A 26 9.76 3.79 1.11
C HIS A 26 9.10 4.47 2.31
N LEU A 27 9.83 5.36 2.98
CA LEU A 27 9.37 6.14 4.13
C LEU A 27 8.12 6.95 3.79
N LEU A 28 8.09 7.65 2.65
CA LEU A 28 6.93 8.45 2.23
C LEU A 28 5.62 7.65 2.19
N LYS A 29 5.67 6.42 1.63
CA LYS A 29 4.49 5.54 1.59
C LYS A 29 4.09 5.09 2.98
N CYS A 30 5.06 4.80 3.85
CA CYS A 30 4.79 4.37 5.22
C CYS A 30 4.15 5.48 6.06
N ILE A 31 4.58 6.74 5.88
CA ILE A 31 3.99 7.92 6.54
C ILE A 31 2.52 8.08 6.11
N GLN A 32 2.25 8.02 4.80
CA GLN A 32 0.89 8.15 4.27
C GLN A 32 -0.08 7.11 4.84
N GLU A 33 0.43 5.91 5.15
CA GLU A 33 -0.34 4.82 5.76
C GLU A 33 -0.38 4.87 7.31
N GLY A 34 0.18 5.92 7.92
CA GLY A 34 0.13 6.16 9.37
C GLY A 34 1.03 5.26 10.20
N ALA A 35 2.17 4.83 9.65
CA ALA A 35 3.19 4.10 10.40
C ALA A 35 3.90 5.01 11.42
N LYS A 36 4.38 4.41 12.52
CA LYS A 36 5.28 5.06 13.47
C LYS A 36 6.71 4.77 13.05
N ILE A 37 7.42 5.78 12.57
CA ILE A 37 8.71 5.59 11.90
C ILE A 37 9.85 6.12 12.76
N THR A 38 10.92 5.34 12.86
CA THR A 38 12.23 5.77 13.37
C THR A 38 13.28 5.55 12.30
N VAL A 39 14.10 6.56 12.02
CA VAL A 39 15.22 6.48 11.09
C VAL A 39 16.53 6.55 11.88
N ILE A 40 17.41 5.58 11.70
CA ILE A 40 18.72 5.53 12.36
C ILE A 40 19.79 5.60 11.28
N ALA A 41 20.49 6.73 11.22
CA ALA A 41 21.52 6.98 10.21
C ALA A 41 22.43 8.16 10.61
N PRO A 42 23.72 8.15 10.24
CA PRO A 42 24.61 9.30 10.48
C PRO A 42 24.25 10.52 9.62
N SER A 43 23.65 10.30 8.45
CA SER A 43 23.19 11.32 7.53
C SER A 43 21.83 10.96 6.93
N ILE A 44 21.05 11.98 6.58
CA ILE A 44 19.68 11.86 6.06
C ILE A 44 19.49 12.79 4.86
N THR A 45 18.51 12.49 4.01
CA THR A 45 18.07 13.41 2.96
C THR A 45 17.26 14.58 3.54
N ASP A 46 17.23 15.70 2.83
CA ASP A 46 16.39 16.86 3.17
C ASP A 46 14.91 16.49 3.29
N THR A 47 14.44 15.56 2.45
CA THR A 47 13.07 15.04 2.53
C THR A 47 12.81 14.38 3.89
N ILE A 48 13.72 13.54 4.37
CA ILE A 48 13.58 12.88 5.67
C ILE A 48 13.63 13.93 6.79
N ALA A 49 14.54 14.90 6.71
CA ALA A 49 14.63 16.00 7.68
C ALA A 49 13.32 16.80 7.76
N HIS A 50 12.69 17.12 6.63
CA HIS A 50 11.39 17.80 6.58
C HIS A 50 10.27 17.05 7.30
N TYR A 51 10.25 15.71 7.26
CA TYR A 51 9.26 14.93 8.00
C TYR A 51 9.56 14.81 9.50
N GLU A 52 10.84 14.91 9.90
CA GLU A 52 11.21 15.04 11.32
C GLU A 52 10.73 16.38 11.88
N GLU A 53 10.95 17.48 11.17
CA GLU A 53 10.51 18.83 11.58
C GLU A 53 8.98 18.92 11.77
N LYS A 54 8.23 18.18 10.97
CA LYS A 54 6.77 18.05 11.10
C LYS A 54 6.31 17.18 12.27
N GLY A 55 7.22 16.42 12.88
CA GLY A 55 6.91 15.44 13.92
C GLY A 55 6.28 14.14 13.38
N ASP A 56 6.37 13.89 12.06
CA ASP A 56 5.83 12.68 11.44
C ASP A 56 6.72 11.45 11.71
N ILE A 57 8.01 11.66 11.98
CA ILE A 57 9.01 10.60 12.23
C ILE A 57 9.97 10.98 13.37
N LEU A 58 10.68 9.99 13.90
CA LEU A 58 11.81 10.17 14.80
C LEU A 58 13.13 9.87 14.08
N ILE A 59 14.20 10.58 14.44
CA ILE A 59 15.54 10.34 13.88
C ILE A 59 16.57 10.16 14.99
N GLU A 60 17.37 9.10 14.87
CA GLU A 60 18.59 8.87 15.63
C GLU A 60 19.81 9.10 14.72
N ARG A 61 20.48 10.25 14.90
CA ARG A 61 21.65 10.63 14.10
C ARG A 61 22.92 9.93 14.60
N ARG A 62 23.10 8.66 14.22
CA ARG A 62 24.26 7.85 14.62
C ARG A 62 24.57 6.75 13.60
N VAL A 63 25.78 6.21 13.72
CA VAL A 63 26.16 4.96 13.04
C VAL A 63 25.52 3.78 13.79
N VAL A 64 25.13 2.76 13.03
CA VAL A 64 24.63 1.48 13.56
C VAL A 64 25.75 0.45 13.52
N GLU A 65 25.91 -0.26 14.63
CA GLU A 65 26.92 -1.29 14.79
C GLU A 65 26.39 -2.68 14.39
N PRO A 66 27.22 -3.56 13.81
CA PRO A 66 26.78 -4.86 13.27
C PRO A 66 26.11 -5.81 14.26
N HIS A 67 26.38 -5.67 15.56
CA HIS A 67 25.81 -6.49 16.64
C HIS A 67 24.45 -6.02 17.15
N GLU A 68 23.96 -4.86 16.68
CA GLU A 68 22.71 -4.30 17.18
C GLU A 68 21.49 -5.11 16.70
N SER A 69 20.39 -4.96 17.43
CA SER A 69 19.06 -5.46 17.07
C SER A 69 18.03 -4.40 17.42
N PHE A 70 16.93 -4.36 16.67
CA PHE A 70 15.91 -3.32 16.79
C PHE A 70 14.54 -3.95 17.03
N SER A 71 13.82 -3.46 18.04
CA SER A 71 12.45 -3.90 18.30
C SER A 71 11.45 -3.11 17.45
N CYS A 72 10.91 -3.75 16.41
CA CYS A 72 9.90 -3.16 15.54
C CYS A 72 9.10 -4.23 14.80
N ASP A 73 7.96 -3.84 14.22
CA ASP A 73 7.15 -4.74 13.38
C ASP A 73 7.84 -4.99 12.03
N LEU A 74 8.47 -3.95 11.46
CA LEU A 74 9.15 -4.00 10.17
C LEU A 74 10.50 -3.28 10.25
N LEU A 75 11.58 -4.00 9.93
CA LEU A 75 12.93 -3.47 9.83
C LEU A 75 13.31 -3.25 8.35
N MET A 76 13.70 -2.04 8.03
CA MET A 76 14.04 -1.59 6.68
C MET A 76 15.56 -1.39 6.60
N LEU A 77 16.27 -2.38 6.06
CA LEU A 77 17.72 -2.37 5.89
C LEU A 77 18.07 -1.74 4.54
N THR A 78 18.43 -0.46 4.58
CA THR A 78 18.56 0.39 3.39
C THR A 78 19.89 1.15 3.33
N THR A 79 20.91 0.65 4.03
CA THR A 79 22.26 1.22 3.96
C THR A 79 22.99 0.77 2.69
N ASP A 80 24.03 1.52 2.31
CA ASP A 80 24.94 1.13 1.22
C ASP A 80 26.01 0.11 1.66
N ASP A 81 26.01 -0.32 2.93
CA ASP A 81 26.92 -1.34 3.47
C ASP A 81 26.22 -2.72 3.49
N PRO A 82 26.56 -3.63 2.56
CA PRO A 82 25.93 -4.95 2.50
C PRO A 82 26.27 -5.84 3.70
N LEU A 83 27.46 -5.70 4.28
CA LEU A 83 27.90 -6.51 5.42
C LEU A 83 27.16 -6.12 6.69
N LEU A 84 26.95 -4.81 6.90
CA LEU A 84 26.11 -4.30 7.97
C LEU A 84 24.68 -4.80 7.81
N ASN A 85 24.09 -4.64 6.62
CA ASN A 85 22.73 -5.10 6.35
C ASN A 85 22.58 -6.63 6.58
N GLU A 86 23.56 -7.44 6.17
CA GLU A 86 23.53 -8.89 6.40
C GLU A 86 23.64 -9.23 7.90
N SER A 87 24.52 -8.55 8.64
CA SER A 87 24.65 -8.74 10.09
C SER A 87 23.35 -8.43 10.82
N LEU A 88 22.71 -7.29 10.50
CA LEU A 88 21.45 -6.89 11.10
C LEU A 88 20.28 -7.81 10.69
N TYR A 89 20.30 -8.34 9.47
CA TYR A 89 19.34 -9.36 9.04
C TYR A 89 19.42 -10.63 9.91
N HIS A 90 20.63 -11.04 10.29
CA HIS A 90 20.85 -12.20 11.15
C HIS A 90 20.53 -11.93 12.62
N ASN A 91 20.68 -10.69 13.10
CA ASN A 91 20.33 -10.29 14.48
C ASN A 91 18.83 -10.00 14.68
N ARG A 92 17.99 -10.34 13.69
CA ARG A 92 16.57 -10.04 13.74
C ARG A 92 15.87 -10.67 14.92
N LEU A 93 14.88 -9.95 15.43
CA LEU A 93 14.02 -10.46 16.49
C LEU A 93 12.93 -11.37 15.92
N GLU A 94 12.37 -12.23 16.77
CA GLU A 94 11.26 -13.08 16.37
C GLU A 94 10.06 -12.26 15.87
N ARG A 95 9.40 -12.77 14.82
CA ARG A 95 8.17 -12.19 14.23
C ARG A 95 8.33 -10.78 13.64
N GLN A 96 9.55 -10.30 13.48
CA GLN A 96 9.89 -9.08 12.75
C GLN A 96 9.95 -9.37 11.24
N TRP A 97 9.27 -8.55 10.43
CA TRP A 97 9.47 -8.56 8.99
C TRP A 97 10.70 -7.74 8.62
N ILE A 98 11.42 -8.17 7.58
CA ILE A 98 12.58 -7.43 7.07
C ILE A 98 12.44 -7.13 5.59
N TYR A 99 12.74 -5.89 5.24
CA TYR A 99 13.08 -5.49 3.89
C TYR A 99 14.59 -5.26 3.79
N LEU A 100 15.22 -5.92 2.82
CA LEU A 100 16.63 -5.78 2.51
C LEU A 100 16.78 -5.17 1.12
N ALA A 101 17.25 -3.92 1.05
CA ALA A 101 17.35 -3.17 -0.21
C ALA A 101 18.28 -3.83 -1.24
N SER A 102 19.34 -4.49 -0.78
CA SER A 102 20.35 -5.14 -1.62
C SER A 102 19.88 -6.50 -2.18
N ASP A 103 18.91 -7.16 -1.54
CA ASP A 103 18.42 -8.47 -1.95
C ASP A 103 16.94 -8.67 -1.64
N ALA A 104 16.12 -8.45 -2.67
CA ALA A 104 14.68 -8.66 -2.58
C ALA A 104 14.30 -10.12 -2.31
N LYS A 105 15.12 -11.12 -2.68
CA LYS A 105 14.81 -12.54 -2.49
C LYS A 105 15.00 -12.99 -1.03
N LYS A 106 15.94 -12.38 -0.32
CA LYS A 106 16.15 -12.59 1.13
C LYS A 106 15.12 -11.86 2.00
N SER A 107 14.46 -10.84 1.46
CA SER A 107 13.47 -10.02 2.17
C SER A 107 12.18 -10.78 2.47
N ASP A 108 11.59 -10.57 3.65
CA ASP A 108 10.28 -11.12 4.02
C ASP A 108 9.14 -10.36 3.30
N ILE A 109 9.37 -9.08 2.98
CA ILE A 109 8.45 -8.23 2.23
C ILE A 109 9.11 -7.61 1.01
N GLN A 110 8.29 -7.33 -0.01
CA GLN A 110 8.72 -6.67 -1.24
C GLN A 110 7.76 -5.54 -1.58
N PHE A 111 8.30 -4.45 -2.11
CA PHE A 111 7.51 -3.33 -2.60
C PHE A 111 7.32 -3.47 -4.12
N PRO A 112 6.14 -3.88 -4.61
CA PRO A 112 5.88 -3.91 -6.04
C PRO A 112 5.84 -2.50 -6.61
N LEU A 113 5.86 -2.41 -7.94
CA LEU A 113 5.45 -1.18 -8.61
C LEU A 113 3.97 -0.95 -8.26
N SER A 114 3.67 0.15 -7.58
CA SER A 114 2.31 0.47 -7.17
C SER A 114 1.94 1.90 -7.50
N THR A 115 0.65 2.11 -7.75
CA THR A 115 0.02 3.41 -8.00
C THR A 115 -1.39 3.40 -7.45
N ALA A 116 -1.95 4.58 -7.23
CA ALA A 116 -3.31 4.76 -6.74
C ALA A 116 -4.02 5.88 -7.50
N LYS A 117 -5.34 5.75 -7.62
CA LYS A 117 -6.27 6.75 -8.16
C LYS A 117 -7.51 6.74 -7.27
N GLY A 118 -7.65 7.71 -6.39
CA GLY A 118 -8.64 7.66 -5.30
C GLY A 118 -8.52 6.35 -4.50
N ASP A 119 -9.64 5.63 -4.32
CA ASP A 119 -9.69 4.32 -3.65
C ASP A 119 -9.21 3.14 -4.53
N LEU A 120 -8.89 3.35 -5.81
CA LEU A 120 -8.30 2.31 -6.66
C LEU A 120 -6.79 2.20 -6.41
N SER A 121 -6.33 1.07 -5.88
CA SER A 121 -4.90 0.73 -5.81
C SER A 121 -4.56 -0.38 -6.80
N ILE A 122 -3.44 -0.22 -7.52
CA ILE A 122 -2.92 -1.20 -8.47
C ILE A 122 -1.47 -1.49 -8.09
N ALA A 123 -1.14 -2.77 -7.94
CA ALA A 123 0.21 -3.25 -7.75
C ALA A 123 0.56 -4.23 -8.87
N LEU A 124 1.77 -4.10 -9.43
CA LEU A 124 2.28 -4.95 -10.50
C LEU A 124 3.69 -5.40 -10.15
N SER A 125 3.94 -6.69 -10.34
CA SER A 125 5.26 -7.30 -10.17
C SER A 125 5.56 -8.21 -11.35
N THR A 126 6.82 -8.22 -11.78
CA THR A 126 7.37 -9.22 -12.70
C THR A 126 8.27 -10.21 -11.96
N ASN A 127 8.11 -10.34 -10.64
CA ASN A 127 8.95 -11.19 -9.76
C ASN A 127 10.45 -10.97 -9.99
N SER A 128 10.85 -9.71 -10.08
CA SER A 128 12.22 -9.25 -10.36
C SER A 128 12.74 -9.54 -11.78
N ALA A 129 11.93 -10.08 -12.69
CA ALA A 129 12.39 -10.38 -14.05
C ALA A 129 12.70 -9.12 -14.87
N SER A 130 11.86 -8.08 -14.78
CA SER A 130 12.12 -6.82 -15.48
C SER A 130 11.33 -5.66 -14.87
N PRO A 131 11.98 -4.79 -14.07
CA PRO A 131 11.38 -3.57 -13.55
C PRO A 131 10.97 -2.59 -14.65
N THR A 132 11.74 -2.53 -15.75
CA THR A 132 11.44 -1.65 -16.88
C THR A 132 10.18 -2.09 -17.61
N TYR A 133 10.02 -3.40 -17.85
CA TYR A 133 8.79 -3.92 -18.47
C TYR A 133 7.57 -3.75 -17.55
N ALA A 134 7.75 -3.94 -16.23
CA ALA A 134 6.69 -3.66 -15.25
C ALA A 134 6.18 -2.21 -15.35
N LYS A 135 7.09 -1.24 -15.47
CA LYS A 135 6.74 0.18 -15.69
C LYS A 135 5.98 0.41 -17.00
N HIS A 136 6.44 -0.23 -18.09
CA HIS A 136 5.78 -0.13 -19.38
C HIS A 136 4.35 -0.68 -19.35
N LEU A 137 4.15 -1.87 -18.77
CA LEU A 137 2.82 -2.46 -18.60
C LEU A 137 1.90 -1.61 -17.73
N MET A 138 2.42 -1.10 -16.61
CA MET A 138 1.65 -0.20 -15.74
C MET A 138 1.20 1.05 -16.51
N LYS A 139 2.08 1.66 -17.31
CA LYS A 139 1.72 2.82 -18.13
C LYS A 139 0.58 2.50 -19.11
N GLN A 140 0.70 1.41 -19.87
CA GLN A 140 -0.35 0.99 -20.80
C GLN A 140 -1.68 0.68 -20.10
N PHE A 141 -1.63 0.07 -18.92
CA PHE A 141 -2.82 -0.19 -18.12
C PHE A 141 -3.49 1.11 -17.67
N LEU A 142 -2.71 2.07 -17.16
CA LEU A 142 -3.21 3.36 -16.71
C LEU A 142 -3.81 4.21 -17.83
N GLU A 143 -3.26 4.14 -19.04
CA GLU A 143 -3.79 4.83 -20.25
C GLU A 143 -5.15 4.28 -20.69
N ARG A 144 -5.47 3.02 -20.37
CA ARG A 144 -6.75 2.38 -20.70
C ARG A 144 -7.83 2.59 -19.63
N LEU A 145 -7.46 3.07 -18.44
CA LEU A 145 -8.44 3.32 -17.40
C LEU A 145 -9.36 4.49 -17.78
N PRO A 146 -10.68 4.38 -17.55
CA PRO A 146 -11.59 5.50 -17.73
C PRO A 146 -11.14 6.72 -16.91
N HIS A 147 -11.28 7.92 -17.47
CA HIS A 147 -10.90 9.17 -16.77
C HIS A 147 -11.68 9.37 -15.45
N ASN A 148 -12.89 8.82 -15.34
CA ASN A 148 -13.74 8.88 -14.16
C ASN A 148 -13.65 7.63 -13.27
N VAL A 149 -12.59 6.81 -13.39
CA VAL A 149 -12.45 5.56 -12.61
C VAL A 149 -12.53 5.79 -11.10
N GLU A 150 -12.00 6.91 -10.59
CA GLU A 150 -12.06 7.25 -9.16
C GLU A 150 -13.51 7.40 -8.70
N LYS A 151 -14.29 8.23 -9.41
CA LYS A 151 -15.72 8.43 -9.13
C LYS A 151 -16.52 7.12 -9.17
N LYS A 152 -16.19 6.23 -10.10
CA LYS A 152 -16.83 4.90 -10.20
C LYS A 152 -16.54 4.03 -8.99
N VAL A 153 -15.29 3.98 -8.54
CA VAL A 153 -14.90 3.22 -7.35
C VAL A 153 -15.53 3.82 -6.09
N ASP A 154 -15.58 5.15 -5.98
CA ASP A 154 -16.23 5.85 -4.87
C ASP A 154 -17.74 5.55 -4.81
N PHE A 155 -18.42 5.53 -5.96
CA PHE A 155 -19.81 5.08 -6.07
C PHE A 155 -19.96 3.64 -5.57
N LEU A 156 -19.17 2.71 -6.09
CA LEU A 156 -19.26 1.28 -5.71
C LEU A 156 -19.02 1.07 -4.22
N LYS A 157 -18.11 1.84 -3.61
CA LYS A 157 -17.85 1.83 -2.17
C LYS A 157 -19.08 2.28 -1.38
N ARG A 158 -19.68 3.43 -1.73
CA ARG A 158 -20.90 3.94 -1.09
C ARG A 158 -22.08 2.99 -1.26
N ALA A 159 -22.31 2.52 -2.49
CA ALA A 159 -23.39 1.59 -2.81
C ALA A 159 -23.26 0.28 -2.04
N ARG A 160 -22.03 -0.28 -1.94
CA ARG A 160 -21.78 -1.49 -1.14
C ARG A 160 -22.14 -1.31 0.33
N GLN A 161 -21.87 -0.15 0.92
CA GLN A 161 -22.24 0.12 2.30
C GLN A 161 -23.76 0.14 2.48
N GLN A 162 -24.48 0.82 1.60
CA GLN A 162 -25.95 0.86 1.63
C GLN A 162 -26.57 -0.53 1.43
N VAL A 163 -26.06 -1.32 0.48
CA VAL A 163 -26.51 -2.72 0.30
C VAL A 163 -26.24 -3.55 1.55
N LYS A 164 -25.10 -3.36 2.22
CA LYS A 164 -24.77 -4.08 3.46
C LYS A 164 -25.75 -3.74 4.58
N GLU A 165 -26.13 -2.48 4.73
CA GLU A 165 -27.06 -1.96 5.74
C GLU A 165 -28.54 -2.24 5.43
N SER A 166 -28.87 -2.57 4.18
CA SER A 166 -30.24 -2.90 3.76
C SER A 166 -30.80 -4.19 4.39
N THR A 167 -32.13 -4.30 4.35
CA THR A 167 -32.94 -5.46 4.78
C THR A 167 -32.96 -6.62 3.78
N LEU A 168 -32.21 -6.52 2.68
CA LEU A 168 -32.14 -7.54 1.64
C LEU A 168 -31.57 -8.87 2.14
N LEU A 169 -31.97 -9.96 1.50
CA LEU A 169 -31.40 -11.29 1.73
C LEU A 169 -29.97 -11.36 1.17
N PRO A 170 -29.10 -12.25 1.70
CA PRO A 170 -27.72 -12.38 1.23
C PRO A 170 -27.58 -12.62 -0.29
N SER A 171 -28.49 -13.40 -0.88
CA SER A 171 -28.52 -13.65 -2.33
C SER A 171 -28.84 -12.39 -3.14
N GLU A 172 -29.82 -11.61 -2.71
CA GLU A 172 -30.22 -10.33 -3.34
C GLU A 172 -29.09 -9.29 -3.23
N LYS A 173 -28.46 -9.16 -2.05
CA LYS A 173 -27.28 -8.30 -1.86
C LYS A 173 -26.17 -8.65 -2.85
N ARG A 174 -25.87 -9.94 -3.00
CA ARG A 174 -24.85 -10.42 -3.94
C ARG A 174 -25.21 -10.10 -5.39
N GLN A 175 -26.46 -10.35 -5.79
CA GLN A 175 -26.91 -10.09 -7.15
C GLN A 175 -26.86 -8.60 -7.49
N LEU A 176 -27.33 -7.73 -6.58
CA LEU A 176 -27.30 -6.29 -6.76
C LEU A 176 -25.86 -5.76 -6.88
N LEU A 177 -24.95 -6.23 -6.02
CA LEU A 177 -23.53 -5.85 -6.10
C LEU A 177 -22.87 -6.24 -7.43
N ILE A 178 -23.22 -7.40 -7.99
CA ILE A 178 -22.73 -7.83 -9.31
C ILE A 178 -23.30 -6.93 -10.41
N GLN A 179 -24.60 -6.62 -10.33
CA GLN A 179 -25.29 -5.82 -11.33
C GLN A 179 -24.71 -4.39 -11.42
N ILE A 180 -24.51 -3.71 -10.29
CA ILE A 180 -24.01 -2.32 -10.30
C ILE A 180 -22.52 -2.20 -10.67
N ALA A 181 -21.76 -3.30 -10.60
CA ALA A 181 -20.33 -3.33 -10.89
C ALA A 181 -20.02 -3.59 -12.37
N ASN A 182 -21.01 -3.87 -13.21
CA ASN A 182 -20.78 -4.14 -14.62
C ASN A 182 -20.51 -2.85 -15.42
N ASP A 183 -19.82 -3.00 -16.57
CA ASP A 183 -19.44 -1.86 -17.40
C ASP A 183 -20.63 -1.09 -17.98
N GLU A 184 -21.75 -1.76 -18.25
CA GLU A 184 -22.95 -1.13 -18.81
C GLU A 184 -23.62 -0.19 -17.80
N TRP A 185 -23.66 -0.57 -16.53
CA TRP A 185 -24.13 0.24 -15.41
C TRP A 185 -23.21 1.43 -15.20
N LEU A 186 -21.91 1.17 -15.07
CA LEU A 186 -20.91 2.20 -14.79
C LEU A 186 -20.66 3.17 -15.95
N LYS A 187 -21.19 2.89 -17.15
CA LYS A 187 -21.16 3.83 -18.29
C LYS A 187 -22.29 4.87 -18.23
N GLN A 188 -23.32 4.64 -17.42
CA GLN A 188 -24.46 5.54 -17.31
C GLN A 188 -24.13 6.74 -16.43
N GLU A 189 -24.49 7.94 -16.86
CA GLU A 189 -24.24 9.16 -16.09
C GLU A 189 -25.07 9.23 -14.81
N ASP A 190 -26.26 8.62 -14.81
CA ASP A 190 -27.24 8.56 -13.71
C ASP A 190 -27.13 7.27 -12.87
N CYS A 191 -25.97 6.59 -12.90
CA CYS A 191 -25.79 5.29 -12.26
C CYS A 191 -26.03 5.30 -10.73
N ASP A 192 -25.74 6.42 -10.05
CA ASP A 192 -26.04 6.64 -8.62
C ASP A 192 -27.56 6.68 -8.37
N ASP A 193 -28.30 7.47 -9.14
CA ASP A 193 -29.75 7.65 -8.98
C ASP A 193 -30.50 6.35 -9.30
N ARG A 194 -30.09 5.67 -10.37
CA ARG A 194 -30.61 4.35 -10.75
C ARG A 194 -30.41 3.31 -9.65
N PHE A 195 -29.28 3.38 -8.94
CA PHE A 195 -29.00 2.46 -7.85
C PHE A 195 -29.95 2.69 -6.68
N LEU A 196 -30.19 3.95 -6.31
CA LEU A 196 -31.13 4.30 -5.24
C LEU A 196 -32.55 3.82 -5.56
N LEU A 197 -33.02 4.05 -6.79
CA LEU A 197 -34.34 3.60 -7.25
C LEU A 197 -34.44 2.07 -7.22
N LEU A 198 -33.43 1.36 -7.73
CA LEU A 198 -33.40 -0.10 -7.74
C LEU A 198 -33.39 -0.67 -6.31
N LEU A 199 -32.59 -0.09 -5.42
CA LEU A 199 -32.53 -0.52 -4.01
C LEU A 199 -33.89 -0.37 -3.34
N GLN A 200 -34.56 0.77 -3.50
CA GLN A 200 -35.91 1.01 -2.97
C GLN A 200 -36.93 0.02 -3.53
N GLN A 201 -36.90 -0.25 -4.84
CA GLN A 201 -37.83 -1.20 -5.48
C GLN A 201 -37.72 -2.61 -4.91
N ILE A 202 -36.50 -3.11 -4.71
CA ILE A 202 -36.29 -4.45 -4.16
C ILE A 202 -36.73 -4.49 -2.67
N GLN A 203 -36.53 -3.40 -1.94
CA GLN A 203 -36.95 -3.31 -0.53
C GLN A 203 -38.48 -3.22 -0.36
N HIS A 204 -39.19 -2.55 -1.28
CA HIS A 204 -40.65 -2.40 -1.25
C HIS A 204 -41.43 -3.51 -1.93
N SER A 205 -40.75 -4.39 -2.68
CA SER A 205 -41.37 -5.61 -3.26
C SER A 205 -41.57 -6.71 -2.20
N LYS A 206 -41.46 -6.37 -0.91
CA LYS A 206 -41.67 -7.22 0.27
C LYS A 206 -42.59 -6.50 1.25
#